data_AF-A0A7S2FBN0-F1
#
_entry.id   AF-A0A7S2FBN0-F1
#
_cell.length_a   1.000
_cell.length_b   1.000
_cell.length_c   1.000
_cell.angle_alpha   90.00
_cell.angle_beta   90.00
_cell.angle_gamma   90.00
#
_symmetry.space_group_name_H-M   'P 1'
#
loop_
_entity.id
_entity.type
_entity.pdbx_description
1 polymer ?
#
loop_
_entity_poly.entity_id
_entity_poly.type
_entity_poly.pdbx_seq_one_letter_code
_entity_poly.pdbx_strand_id
1 'polypeptide(L)'
;FALVAIVTFIAIAVLVLLLLPMCAMTWLAPYWPLVKYILLAVALKKFLQMVLLDWLLVDGGDIVFPAVFSLLWFIQLFLNFVIGLSTAVARAVVVVFVAALSCCFVDFTLLPEPLVSLDTAYYSLLAMAYTHHERRNPIKMAAVTVLNGWVHRVHAPKHQAAIELESTVSQGDEGEQPAVASQPSKALLRVRSRFNLYLTLHRNPEVRKFRRREVLPEVKPSFTDLLRGGGSSRSRA
;
A
#
# COMPACT_ATOMS: atom_id res chain seq x y z
N PHE A 1 18.93 -6.61 23.77
CA PHE A 1 19.30 -6.68 22.34
C PHE A 1 18.92 -5.40 21.59
N ALA A 2 17.64 -5.00 21.55
CA ALA A 2 17.21 -3.78 20.86
C ALA A 2 17.95 -2.50 21.30
N LEU A 3 18.12 -2.27 22.61
CA LEU A 3 18.85 -1.10 23.12
C LEU A 3 20.33 -1.08 22.69
N VAL A 4 20.99 -2.24 22.71
CA VAL A 4 22.39 -2.37 22.25
C VAL A 4 22.49 -2.07 20.75
N ALA A 5 21.56 -2.60 19.95
CA ALA A 5 21.51 -2.33 18.51
C ALA A 5 21.24 -0.85 18.18
N ILE A 6 20.41 -0.17 18.97
CA ILE A 6 20.14 1.27 18.82
C ILE A 6 21.39 2.09 19.17
N VAL A 7 22.05 1.78 20.29
CA VAL A 7 23.26 2.50 20.73
C VAL A 7 24.40 2.31 19.73
N THR A 8 24.61 1.10 19.22
CA THR A 8 25.64 0.85 18.20
C THR A 8 25.33 1.53 16.88
N PHE A 9 24.06 1.55 16.44
CA PHE A 9 23.65 2.27 15.24
C PHE A 9 23.89 3.78 15.35
N ILE A 10 23.53 4.39 16.49
CA ILE A 10 23.77 5.82 16.73
C ILE A 10 25.27 6.13 16.74
N ALA A 11 26.09 5.30 17.40
CA ALA A 11 27.53 5.50 17.44
C ALA A 11 28.16 5.42 16.04
N ILE A 12 27.74 4.46 15.22
CA ILE A 12 28.19 4.32 13.83
C ILE A 12 27.73 5.53 12.99
N ALA A 13 26.47 5.95 13.13
CA ALA A 13 25.94 7.10 12.40
C ALA A 13 26.70 8.39 12.72
N VAL A 14 26.98 8.65 14.00
CA VAL A 14 27.77 9.81 14.45
C VAL A 14 29.21 9.73 13.93
N LEU A 15 29.83 8.56 13.97
CA LEU A 15 31.18 8.35 13.44
C LEU A 15 31.22 8.60 11.93
N VAL A 16 30.27 8.07 11.16
CA VAL A 16 30.17 8.31 9.71
C VAL A 16 29.97 9.80 9.45
N LEU A 17 29.12 10.48 10.20
CA LEU A 17 28.84 11.91 10.01
C LEU A 17 30.05 12.80 10.34
N LEU A 18 30.85 12.42 11.34
CA LEU A 18 32.11 13.11 11.68
C LEU A 18 33.22 12.85 10.64
N LEU A 19 33.28 11.65 10.07
CA LEU A 19 34.25 11.29 9.03
C LEU A 19 33.85 11.81 7.64
N LEU A 20 32.56 12.05 7.41
CA LEU A 20 32.02 12.54 6.14
C LEU A 20 32.71 13.80 5.63
N PRO A 21 32.90 14.90 6.40
CA PRO A 21 33.56 16.11 5.90
C PRO A 21 35.05 15.91 5.59
N MET A 22 35.76 15.08 6.36
CA MET A 22 37.18 14.81 6.14
C MET A 22 37.41 13.97 4.87
N CYS A 23 36.58 12.95 4.67
CA CYS A 23 36.57 12.18 3.43
C CYS A 23 36.04 13.03 2.26
N ALA A 24 34.98 13.82 2.46
CA ALA A 24 34.41 14.63 1.39
C ALA A 24 35.42 15.64 0.86
N MET A 25 36.16 16.36 1.71
CA MET A 25 37.14 17.33 1.19
C MET A 25 38.28 16.66 0.42
N THR A 26 38.80 15.54 0.90
CA THR A 26 39.91 14.84 0.25
C THR A 26 39.50 14.17 -1.06
N TRP A 27 38.32 13.54 -1.09
CA TRP A 27 37.81 12.85 -2.27
C TRP A 27 37.19 13.81 -3.28
N LEU A 28 36.60 14.93 -2.85
CA LEU A 28 35.93 15.90 -3.74
C LEU A 28 36.90 16.94 -4.32
N ALA A 29 38.04 17.21 -3.67
CA ALA A 29 39.07 18.12 -4.16
C ALA A 29 39.47 17.90 -5.62
N PRO A 30 39.78 16.67 -6.10
CA PRO A 30 40.13 16.45 -7.50
C PRO A 30 38.98 16.68 -8.49
N TYR A 31 37.73 16.59 -8.04
CA TYR A 31 36.54 16.81 -8.88
C TYR A 31 36.10 18.27 -8.91
N TRP A 32 36.59 19.11 -8.00
CA TRP A 32 36.30 20.54 -7.97
C TRP A 32 36.52 21.29 -9.31
N PRO A 33 37.63 21.09 -10.05
CA PRO A 33 37.78 21.69 -11.38
C PRO A 33 36.68 21.21 -12.35
N LEU A 34 36.32 19.93 -12.33
CA LEU A 34 35.27 19.38 -13.19
C LEU A 34 33.90 20.01 -12.88
N VAL A 35 33.55 20.17 -11.61
CA VAL A 35 32.31 20.86 -11.19
C VAL A 35 32.30 22.32 -11.67
N LYS A 36 33.43 23.03 -11.56
CA LYS A 36 33.56 24.40 -12.09
C LYS A 36 33.34 24.45 -13.60
N TYR A 37 33.90 23.50 -14.36
CA TYR A 37 33.69 23.42 -15.81
C TYR A 37 32.22 23.19 -16.17
N ILE A 38 31.52 22.30 -15.44
CA ILE A 38 30.08 22.08 -15.66
C ILE A 38 29.26 23.33 -15.34
N LEU A 39 29.52 23.97 -14.19
CA LEU A 39 28.83 25.22 -13.81
C LEU A 39 29.09 26.34 -14.83
N LEU A 40 30.33 26.46 -15.30
CA LEU A 40 30.69 27.40 -16.35
C LEU A 40 29.97 27.08 -17.66
N ALA A 41 29.87 25.82 -18.07
CA ALA A 41 29.14 25.41 -19.27
C ALA A 41 27.62 25.70 -19.16
N VAL A 42 27.03 25.50 -17.98
CA VAL A 42 25.63 25.85 -17.70
C VAL A 42 25.41 27.36 -17.76
N ALA A 43 26.30 28.14 -17.12
CA ALA A 43 26.25 29.60 -17.14
C ALA A 43 26.44 30.14 -18.56
N LEU A 44 27.42 29.61 -19.30
CA LEU A 44 27.69 29.97 -20.70
C LEU A 44 26.50 29.64 -21.60
N LYS A 45 25.88 28.46 -21.44
CA LYS A 45 24.66 28.09 -22.18
C LYS A 45 23.53 29.07 -21.90
N LYS A 46 23.29 29.40 -20.62
CA LYS A 46 22.23 30.33 -20.22
C LYS A 46 22.49 31.74 -20.75
N PHE A 47 23.74 32.18 -20.71
CA PHE A 47 24.16 33.44 -21.30
C PHE A 47 23.97 33.45 -22.82
N LEU A 48 24.37 32.41 -23.54
CA LEU A 48 24.14 32.28 -24.99
C LEU A 48 22.66 32.34 -25.34
N GLN A 49 21.83 31.61 -24.58
CA GLN A 49 20.40 31.58 -24.81
C GLN A 49 19.78 32.97 -24.59
N MET A 50 20.09 33.62 -23.48
CA MET A 50 19.51 34.90 -23.11
C MET A 50 20.01 36.07 -23.98
N VAL A 51 21.31 36.11 -24.30
CA VAL A 51 21.92 37.27 -24.98
C VAL A 51 21.95 37.10 -26.49
N LEU A 52 22.32 35.92 -27.00
CA LEU A 52 22.39 35.72 -28.45
C LEU A 52 21.03 35.33 -29.00
N LEU A 53 20.35 34.36 -28.39
CA LEU A 53 19.13 33.82 -28.98
C LEU A 53 17.94 34.77 -28.77
N ASP A 54 17.70 35.18 -27.52
CA ASP A 54 16.50 35.97 -27.17
C ASP A 54 16.65 37.45 -27.52
N TRP A 55 17.86 38.03 -27.44
CA TRP A 55 18.07 39.47 -27.67
C TRP A 55 18.55 39.83 -29.08
N LEU A 56 19.40 39.01 -29.70
CA LEU A 56 20.01 39.34 -31.00
C LEU A 56 19.30 38.68 -32.19
N LEU A 57 18.81 37.45 -32.04
CA LEU A 57 18.33 36.65 -33.17
C LEU A 57 16.82 36.65 -33.37
N VAL A 58 16.04 36.99 -32.35
CA VAL A 58 14.58 37.00 -32.38
C VAL A 58 14.07 38.43 -32.25
N ASP A 59 13.39 38.92 -33.28
CA ASP A 59 12.67 40.19 -33.25
C ASP A 59 11.20 39.94 -33.57
N GLY A 60 10.30 40.27 -32.65
CA GLY A 60 8.85 40.04 -32.82
C GLY A 60 8.41 38.58 -32.98
N GLY A 61 9.30 37.60 -32.73
CA GLY A 61 9.05 36.17 -32.95
C GLY A 61 9.59 35.62 -34.27
N ASP A 62 10.14 36.48 -35.13
CA ASP A 62 10.78 36.09 -36.39
C ASP A 62 12.31 35.99 -36.25
N ILE A 63 12.91 35.07 -37.00
CA ILE A 63 14.35 34.85 -37.01
C ILE A 63 15.00 35.79 -38.03
N VAL A 64 15.71 36.80 -37.56
CA VAL A 64 16.32 37.84 -38.41
C VAL A 64 17.51 37.29 -39.22
N PHE A 65 18.29 36.37 -38.64
CA PHE A 65 19.53 35.84 -39.24
C PHE A 65 19.61 34.30 -39.22
N PRO A 66 19.08 33.60 -40.25
CA PRO A 66 18.97 32.14 -40.24
C PRO A 66 20.32 31.41 -40.28
N ALA A 67 21.35 32.00 -40.90
CA ALA A 67 22.69 31.39 -40.97
C ALA A 67 23.43 31.41 -39.63
N VAL A 68 23.33 32.51 -38.87
CA VAL A 68 23.92 32.61 -37.53
C VAL A 68 23.12 31.75 -36.54
N PHE A 69 21.80 31.71 -36.71
CA PHE A 69 20.92 30.86 -35.94
C PHE A 69 21.31 29.38 -36.03
N SER A 70 21.52 28.85 -37.23
CA SER A 70 21.86 27.43 -37.41
C SER A 70 23.21 27.07 -36.78
N LEU A 71 24.20 27.96 -36.85
CA LEU A 71 25.51 27.76 -36.21
C LEU A 71 25.39 27.76 -34.67
N LEU A 72 24.70 28.74 -34.09
CA LEU A 72 24.49 28.82 -32.64
C LEU A 72 23.68 27.63 -32.13
N TRP A 73 22.67 27.21 -32.88
CA TRP A 73 21.88 26.03 -32.57
C TRP A 73 22.75 24.76 -32.50
N PHE A 74 23.67 24.59 -33.45
CA PHE A 74 24.62 23.48 -33.45
C PHE A 74 25.52 23.51 -32.21
N ILE A 75 26.07 24.67 -31.83
CA ILE A 75 26.86 24.83 -30.60
C ILE A 75 26.02 24.49 -29.36
N GLN A 76 24.76 24.92 -29.31
CA GLN A 76 23.84 24.63 -28.21
C GLN A 76 23.51 23.14 -28.11
N LEU A 77 23.48 22.41 -29.23
CA LEU A 77 23.31 20.96 -29.26
C LEU A 77 24.47 20.26 -28.52
N PHE A 78 25.72 20.65 -28.77
CA PHE A 78 26.86 20.07 -28.04
C PHE A 78 26.86 20.43 -26.55
N LEU A 79 26.54 21.68 -26.21
CA LEU A 79 26.40 22.08 -24.80
C LEU A 79 25.30 21.27 -24.10
N ASN A 80 24.18 21.02 -24.78
CA ASN A 80 23.10 20.17 -24.27
C ASN A 80 23.54 18.73 -24.09
N PHE A 81 24.40 18.20 -24.96
CA PHE A 81 24.94 16.84 -24.82
C PHE A 81 25.82 16.71 -23.57
N VAL A 82 26.73 17.66 -23.33
CA VAL A 82 27.61 17.66 -22.14
C VAL A 82 26.78 17.78 -20.86
N ILE A 83 25.81 18.69 -20.83
CA ILE A 83 24.90 18.85 -19.69
C ILE A 83 24.06 17.58 -19.51
N GLY A 84 23.51 17.03 -20.59
CA GLY A 84 22.74 15.79 -20.58
C GLY A 84 23.53 14.64 -19.95
N LEU A 85 24.76 14.42 -20.39
CA LEU A 85 25.64 13.40 -19.83
C LEU A 85 25.91 13.63 -18.34
N SER A 86 26.24 14.86 -17.94
CA SER A 86 26.47 15.19 -16.53
C SER A 86 25.22 14.95 -15.66
N THR A 87 24.04 15.31 -16.15
CA THR A 87 22.78 15.09 -15.45
C THR A 87 22.39 13.61 -15.39
N ALA A 88 22.75 12.82 -16.40
CA ALA A 88 22.53 11.37 -16.39
C ALA A 88 23.39 10.70 -15.31
N VAL A 89 24.66 11.08 -15.18
CA VAL A 89 25.54 10.59 -14.11
C VAL A 89 25.02 11.00 -12.75
N ALA A 90 24.66 12.28 -12.56
CA ALA A 90 24.08 12.75 -11.31
C ALA A 90 22.78 12.00 -10.95
N ARG A 91 21.90 11.77 -11.92
CA ARG A 91 20.67 10.98 -11.74
C ARG A 91 20.98 9.55 -11.35
N ALA A 92 21.95 8.90 -11.98
CA ALA A 92 22.34 7.54 -11.62
C ALA A 92 22.80 7.45 -10.16
N VAL A 93 23.62 8.39 -9.70
CA VAL A 93 24.07 8.47 -8.30
C VAL A 93 22.90 8.66 -7.35
N VAL A 94 21.99 9.61 -7.64
CA VAL A 94 20.81 9.86 -6.81
C VAL A 94 19.90 8.64 -6.76
N VAL A 95 19.65 7.98 -7.89
CA VAL A 95 18.81 6.77 -7.94
C VAL A 95 19.43 5.63 -7.14
N VAL A 96 20.74 5.41 -7.24
CA VAL A 96 21.45 4.38 -6.43
C VAL A 96 21.32 4.70 -4.94
N PHE A 97 21.48 5.97 -4.56
CA PHE A 97 21.37 6.38 -3.16
C PHE A 97 19.93 6.22 -2.62
N VAL A 98 18.93 6.67 -3.39
CA VAL A 98 17.52 6.47 -3.04
C VAL A 98 17.18 4.99 -2.98
N ALA A 99 17.70 4.16 -3.90
CA ALA A 99 17.52 2.71 -3.86
C ALA A 99 18.12 2.10 -2.60
N ALA A 100 19.34 2.49 -2.22
CA ALA A 100 19.98 2.02 -0.99
C ALA A 100 19.19 2.42 0.27
N LEU A 101 18.68 3.66 0.34
CA LEU A 101 17.80 4.08 1.43
C LEU A 101 16.47 3.32 1.43
N SER A 102 15.93 3.03 0.25
CA SER A 102 14.68 2.29 0.11
C SER A 102 14.83 0.84 0.54
N CYS A 103 16.01 0.23 0.38
CA CYS A 103 16.29 -1.11 0.91
C CYS A 103 16.18 -1.19 2.45
N CYS A 104 16.17 -0.06 3.17
CA CYS A 104 15.94 -0.03 4.61
C CYS A 104 14.44 -0.08 4.99
N PHE A 105 13.54 0.12 4.02
CA PHE A 105 12.10 0.16 4.25
C PHE A 105 11.40 -0.94 3.42
N VAL A 106 10.60 -1.77 4.09
CA VAL A 106 9.88 -2.87 3.42
C VAL A 106 8.50 -2.41 2.89
N ASP A 107 8.03 -1.24 3.35
CA ASP A 107 6.64 -0.79 3.15
C ASP A 107 6.36 -0.27 1.73
N PHE A 108 7.38 -0.04 0.91
CA PHE A 108 7.22 0.44 -0.46
C PHE A 108 8.21 -0.22 -1.40
N THR A 109 7.87 -0.26 -2.69
CA THR A 109 8.72 -0.79 -3.76
C THR A 109 9.06 0.30 -4.77
N LEU A 110 10.30 0.32 -5.22
CA LEU A 110 10.76 1.22 -6.30
C LEU A 110 10.49 0.63 -7.69
N LEU A 111 10.12 -0.66 -7.76
CA LEU A 111 9.87 -1.33 -9.02
C LEU A 111 8.49 -0.95 -9.56
N PRO A 112 8.33 -0.79 -10.88
CA PRO A 112 7.03 -0.56 -11.47
C PRO A 112 6.12 -1.79 -11.26
N GLU A 113 4.81 -1.58 -11.26
CA GLU A 113 3.77 -2.60 -11.01
C GLU A 113 4.03 -3.99 -11.65
N PRO A 114 4.40 -4.12 -12.94
CA PRO A 114 4.63 -5.43 -13.55
C PRO A 114 5.85 -6.18 -13.01
N LEU A 115 6.78 -5.49 -12.33
CA LEU A 115 8.02 -6.04 -11.81
C LEU A 115 8.00 -6.17 -10.27
N VAL A 116 6.89 -5.86 -9.61
CA VAL A 116 6.75 -5.93 -8.15
C VAL A 116 7.03 -7.34 -7.62
N SER A 117 6.78 -8.38 -8.41
CA SER A 117 7.07 -9.78 -8.03
C SER A 117 8.57 -10.08 -7.87
N LEU A 118 9.47 -9.25 -8.42
CA LEU A 118 10.91 -9.39 -8.24
C LEU A 118 11.40 -8.81 -6.90
N ASP A 119 10.59 -7.97 -6.25
CA ASP A 119 10.89 -7.41 -4.94
C ASP A 119 10.46 -8.40 -3.84
N THR A 120 11.36 -9.32 -3.47
CA THR A 120 11.07 -10.38 -2.48
C THR A 120 10.64 -9.80 -1.13
N ALA A 121 11.22 -8.67 -0.72
CA ALA A 121 10.92 -8.06 0.57
C ALA A 121 9.47 -7.52 0.57
N TYR A 122 9.14 -6.68 -0.41
CA TYR A 122 7.80 -6.11 -0.53
C TYR A 122 6.74 -7.19 -0.80
N TYR A 123 7.05 -8.20 -1.62
CA TYR A 123 6.13 -9.31 -1.89
C TYR A 123 5.83 -10.14 -0.64
N SER A 124 6.83 -10.36 0.23
CA SER A 124 6.63 -11.05 1.52
C SER A 124 5.70 -10.25 2.45
N LEU A 125 5.85 -8.92 2.48
CA LEU A 125 4.96 -8.03 3.22
C LEU A 125 3.53 -8.07 2.67
N LEU A 126 3.38 -8.06 1.34
CA LEU A 126 2.07 -8.16 0.69
C LEU A 126 1.37 -9.48 1.00
N ALA A 127 2.10 -10.60 0.94
CA ALA A 127 1.58 -11.91 1.31
C ALA A 127 1.18 -11.97 2.79
N MET A 128 1.99 -11.38 3.68
CA MET A 128 1.65 -11.24 5.10
C MET A 128 0.39 -10.39 5.31
N ALA A 129 0.28 -9.24 4.65
CA ALA A 129 -0.89 -8.37 4.75
C ALA A 129 -2.15 -9.08 4.24
N TYR A 130 -2.05 -9.82 3.13
CA TYR A 130 -3.16 -10.61 2.57
C TYR A 130 -3.61 -11.71 3.53
N THR A 131 -2.68 -12.53 4.02
CA THR A 131 -3.00 -13.62 4.96
C THR A 131 -3.51 -13.10 6.31
N HIS A 132 -2.98 -11.97 6.77
CA HIS A 132 -3.47 -11.28 7.97
C HIS A 132 -4.90 -10.77 7.77
N HIS A 133 -5.18 -10.12 6.64
CA HIS A 133 -6.53 -9.67 6.30
C HIS A 133 -7.51 -10.85 6.18
N GLU A 134 -7.09 -11.97 5.60
CA GLU A 134 -7.94 -13.14 5.43
C GLU A 134 -8.30 -13.80 6.76
N ARG A 135 -7.31 -13.95 7.66
CA ARG A 135 -7.45 -14.64 8.96
C ARG A 135 -8.02 -13.74 10.05
N ARG A 136 -7.67 -12.45 10.07
CA ARG A 136 -8.02 -11.49 11.13
C ARG A 136 -8.88 -10.34 10.62
N ASN A 137 -9.79 -10.64 9.70
CA ASN A 137 -10.78 -9.65 9.29
C ASN A 137 -11.67 -9.29 10.51
N PRO A 138 -11.66 -8.02 10.98
CA PRO A 138 -12.39 -7.63 12.19
C PRO A 138 -13.90 -7.79 12.03
N ILE A 139 -14.43 -7.67 10.81
CA ILE A 139 -15.86 -7.88 10.52
C ILE A 139 -16.21 -9.35 10.68
N LYS A 140 -15.37 -10.26 10.15
CA LYS A 140 -15.57 -11.72 10.33
C LYS A 140 -15.47 -12.09 11.81
N MET A 141 -14.49 -11.57 12.54
CA MET A 141 -14.32 -11.86 13.97
C MET A 141 -15.47 -11.31 14.80
N ALA A 142 -15.95 -10.10 14.52
CA ALA A 142 -17.13 -9.54 15.18
C ALA A 142 -18.38 -10.38 14.89
N ALA A 143 -18.60 -10.79 13.64
CA ALA A 143 -19.72 -11.66 13.27
C ALA A 143 -19.64 -13.02 13.99
N VAL A 144 -18.46 -13.65 14.04
CA VAL A 144 -18.24 -14.92 14.77
C VAL A 144 -18.43 -14.72 16.26
N THR A 145 -18.01 -13.60 16.85
CA THR A 145 -18.20 -13.31 18.28
C THR A 145 -19.68 -13.15 18.61
N VAL A 146 -20.43 -12.43 17.77
CA VAL A 146 -21.88 -12.29 17.89
C VAL A 146 -22.57 -13.63 17.66
N LEU A 147 -22.09 -14.52 16.78
CA LEU A 147 -22.70 -15.83 16.57
C LEU A 147 -22.36 -16.83 17.69
N ASN A 148 -21.09 -16.95 18.08
CA ASN A 148 -20.62 -17.91 19.09
C ASN A 148 -21.23 -17.64 20.47
N GLY A 149 -21.38 -16.37 20.87
CA GLY A 149 -22.08 -16.01 22.10
C GLY A 149 -23.53 -16.52 22.15
N TRP A 150 -24.14 -16.73 20.98
CA TRP A 150 -25.49 -17.28 20.86
C TRP A 150 -25.48 -18.80 20.70
N VAL A 151 -24.50 -19.38 20.01
CA VAL A 151 -24.35 -20.84 19.85
C VAL A 151 -24.20 -21.52 21.20
N HIS A 152 -23.32 -21.01 22.08
CA HIS A 152 -23.16 -21.59 23.41
C HIS A 152 -24.41 -21.42 24.29
N ARG A 153 -25.21 -20.36 24.12
CA ARG A 153 -26.47 -20.17 24.86
C ARG A 153 -27.61 -21.04 24.33
N VAL A 154 -27.64 -21.31 23.02
CA VAL A 154 -28.70 -22.11 22.38
C VAL A 154 -28.43 -23.62 22.50
N HIS A 155 -27.17 -24.02 22.47
CA HIS A 155 -26.73 -25.42 22.59
C HIS A 155 -26.14 -25.78 23.95
N ALA A 156 -26.08 -24.85 24.92
CA ALA A 156 -25.83 -25.22 26.30
C ALA A 156 -26.83 -26.33 26.66
N PRO A 157 -26.36 -27.50 27.11
CA PRO A 157 -27.22 -28.62 27.37
C PRO A 157 -28.22 -28.18 28.44
N LYS A 158 -29.49 -28.00 28.04
CA LYS A 158 -30.63 -27.79 28.94
C LYS A 158 -30.70 -28.84 30.04
N HIS A 159 -29.96 -29.95 29.87
CA HIS A 159 -29.70 -30.95 30.88
C HIS A 159 -29.14 -30.41 32.19
N GLN A 160 -28.27 -29.40 32.22
CA GLN A 160 -27.76 -28.90 33.53
C GLN A 160 -28.86 -28.19 34.33
N ALA A 161 -29.69 -27.38 33.68
CA ALA A 161 -30.83 -26.75 34.34
C ALA A 161 -31.92 -27.76 34.73
N ALA A 162 -32.13 -28.84 33.96
CA ALA A 162 -33.05 -29.91 34.34
C ALA A 162 -32.52 -30.75 35.51
N ILE A 163 -31.20 -31.03 35.53
CA ILE A 163 -30.54 -31.80 36.60
C ILE A 163 -30.44 -30.97 37.89
N GLU A 164 -30.24 -29.65 37.82
CA GLU A 164 -30.27 -28.76 39.00
C GLU A 164 -31.69 -28.56 39.55
N LEU A 165 -32.71 -28.53 38.69
CA LEU A 165 -34.11 -28.44 39.13
C LEU A 165 -34.58 -29.74 39.80
N GLU A 166 -34.12 -30.90 39.33
CA GLU A 166 -34.46 -32.20 39.91
C GLU A 166 -33.74 -32.43 41.26
N SER A 167 -32.55 -31.85 41.45
CA SER A 167 -31.81 -31.92 42.72
C SER A 167 -32.28 -30.91 43.78
N THR A 168 -32.84 -29.75 43.40
CA THR A 168 -33.35 -28.75 44.35
C THR A 168 -34.79 -29.00 44.82
N VAL A 169 -35.61 -29.75 44.07
CA VAL A 169 -36.98 -30.10 44.50
C VAL A 169 -37.01 -31.11 45.66
N SER A 170 -35.88 -31.72 46.03
CA SER A 170 -35.80 -32.60 47.21
C SER A 170 -35.57 -31.89 48.55
N GLN A 171 -35.35 -30.58 48.60
CA GLN A 171 -35.20 -29.84 49.87
C GLN A 171 -36.10 -28.60 49.87
N GLY A 172 -37.25 -28.73 50.54
CA GLY A 172 -38.26 -27.70 50.63
C GLY A 172 -37.76 -26.42 51.29
N ASP A 173 -37.97 -25.31 50.60
CA ASP A 173 -38.24 -24.01 51.22
C ASP A 173 -39.03 -23.15 50.22
N GLU A 174 -40.14 -22.58 50.69
CA GLU A 174 -41.11 -21.82 49.89
C GLU A 174 -40.59 -20.41 49.57
N GLY A 175 -39.56 -20.33 48.72
CA GLY A 175 -38.96 -19.07 48.26
C GLY A 175 -39.34 -18.73 46.83
N GLU A 176 -40.20 -17.72 46.69
CA GLU A 176 -40.51 -16.88 45.52
C GLU A 176 -39.72 -17.21 44.22
N GLN A 177 -40.37 -17.97 43.31
CA GLN A 177 -39.81 -18.34 42.01
C GLN A 177 -39.49 -17.07 41.18
N PRO A 178 -38.23 -16.88 40.72
CA PRO A 178 -37.90 -15.77 39.85
C PRO A 178 -38.66 -15.93 38.53
N ALA A 179 -39.44 -14.91 38.17
CA ALA A 179 -40.25 -14.86 36.96
C ALA A 179 -39.43 -15.25 35.72
N VAL A 180 -39.62 -16.48 35.26
CA VAL A 180 -38.99 -17.01 34.05
C VAL A 180 -39.48 -16.17 32.88
N ALA A 181 -38.64 -15.24 32.41
CA ALA A 181 -38.96 -14.35 31.31
C ALA A 181 -39.46 -15.18 30.12
N SER A 182 -40.75 -15.02 29.80
CA SER A 182 -41.43 -15.76 28.73
C SER A 182 -40.68 -15.55 27.42
N GLN A 183 -40.07 -16.62 26.89
CA GLN A 183 -39.36 -16.54 25.62
C GLN A 183 -40.36 -16.14 24.52
N PRO A 184 -40.06 -15.13 23.70
CA PRO A 184 -40.96 -14.71 22.64
C PRO A 184 -41.21 -15.86 21.66
N SER A 185 -42.47 -15.99 21.22
CA SER A 185 -42.87 -17.02 20.25
C SER A 185 -41.96 -16.99 19.01
N LYS A 186 -41.46 -18.16 18.61
CA LYS A 186 -40.61 -18.35 17.41
C LYS A 186 -41.23 -17.72 16.16
N ALA A 187 -42.56 -17.65 16.08
CA ALA A 187 -43.29 -17.04 14.98
C ALA A 187 -43.01 -15.52 14.87
N LEU A 188 -43.05 -14.80 15.99
CA LEU A 188 -42.80 -13.35 16.04
C LEU A 188 -41.36 -13.01 15.61
N LEU A 189 -40.38 -13.82 16.04
CA LEU A 189 -38.98 -13.64 15.64
C LEU A 189 -38.78 -13.78 14.12
N ARG A 190 -39.48 -14.73 13.48
CA ARG A 190 -39.44 -14.91 12.02
C ARG A 190 -40.05 -13.73 11.28
N VAL A 191 -41.18 -13.20 11.75
CA VAL A 191 -41.83 -12.02 11.16
C VAL A 191 -40.90 -10.80 11.26
N ARG A 192 -40.31 -10.55 12.43
CA ARG A 192 -39.34 -9.46 12.63
C ARG A 192 -38.12 -9.60 11.72
N SER A 193 -37.56 -10.81 11.60
CA SER A 193 -36.43 -11.07 10.70
C SER A 193 -36.77 -10.80 9.22
N ARG A 194 -37.96 -11.23 8.76
CA ARG A 194 -38.44 -10.95 7.39
C ARG A 194 -38.63 -9.45 7.15
N PHE A 195 -39.19 -8.73 8.12
CA PHE A 195 -39.38 -7.28 8.04
C PHE A 195 -38.03 -6.54 7.98
N ASN A 196 -37.08 -6.90 8.85
CA ASN A 196 -35.74 -6.32 8.83
C ASN A 196 -35.02 -6.57 7.50
N LEU A 197 -35.13 -7.79 6.96
CA LEU A 197 -34.56 -8.12 5.66
C LEU A 197 -35.20 -7.31 4.52
N TYR A 198 -36.52 -7.13 4.55
CA TYR A 198 -37.23 -6.29 3.60
C TYR A 198 -36.75 -4.83 3.67
N LEU A 199 -36.65 -4.27 4.87
CA LEU A 199 -36.16 -2.90 5.10
C LEU A 199 -34.74 -2.71 4.57
N THR A 200 -33.83 -3.66 4.85
CA THR A 200 -32.45 -3.62 4.37
C THR A 200 -32.38 -3.64 2.84
N LEU A 201 -33.20 -4.47 2.18
CA LEU A 201 -33.23 -4.56 0.72
C LEU A 201 -33.92 -3.37 0.05
N HIS A 202 -34.91 -2.78 0.72
CA HIS A 202 -35.55 -1.55 0.25
C HIS A 202 -34.56 -0.38 0.28
N ARG A 203 -33.73 -0.28 1.33
CA ARG A 203 -32.69 0.76 1.45
C ARG A 203 -31.47 0.52 0.55
N ASN A 204 -31.19 -0.74 0.21
CA ASN A 204 -30.02 -1.11 -0.60
C ASN A 204 -30.44 -1.85 -1.88
N PRO A 205 -30.93 -1.12 -2.91
CA PRO A 205 -31.47 -1.73 -4.12
C PRO A 205 -30.43 -2.54 -4.91
N GLU A 206 -29.14 -2.19 -4.82
CA GLU A 206 -28.06 -2.93 -5.49
C GLU A 206 -27.91 -4.36 -4.95
N VAL A 207 -28.09 -4.55 -3.63
CA VAL A 207 -28.02 -5.87 -2.98
C VAL A 207 -29.17 -6.78 -3.45
N ARG A 208 -30.30 -6.20 -3.87
CA ARG A 208 -31.45 -6.95 -4.39
C ARG A 208 -31.09 -7.72 -5.68
N LYS A 209 -30.19 -7.19 -6.50
CA LYS A 209 -29.70 -7.84 -7.73
C LYS A 209 -28.89 -9.09 -7.40
N PHE A 210 -27.99 -9.01 -6.40
CA PHE A 210 -27.17 -10.14 -5.95
C PHE A 210 -27.96 -11.21 -5.20
N ARG A 211 -29.05 -10.85 -4.51
CA ARG A 211 -29.91 -11.82 -3.81
C ARG A 211 -30.67 -12.76 -4.76
N ARG A 212 -31.01 -12.28 -5.97
CA ARG A 212 -31.79 -13.04 -6.97
C ARG A 212 -30.93 -13.84 -7.92
N ARG A 213 -29.63 -13.54 -8.04
CA ARG A 213 -28.69 -14.46 -8.70
C ARG A 213 -28.69 -15.73 -7.85
N GLU A 214 -29.21 -16.80 -8.44
CA GLU A 214 -29.16 -18.14 -7.89
C GLU A 214 -27.79 -18.40 -7.27
N VAL A 215 -27.77 -19.20 -6.21
CA VAL A 215 -26.58 -19.89 -5.73
C VAL A 215 -25.95 -20.54 -6.96
N LEU A 216 -25.01 -19.84 -7.61
CA LEU A 216 -24.20 -20.43 -8.65
C LEU A 216 -23.61 -21.64 -7.97
N PRO A 217 -23.79 -22.85 -8.53
CA PRO A 217 -23.26 -24.06 -7.93
C PRO A 217 -21.81 -23.74 -7.60
N GLU A 218 -21.44 -23.95 -6.34
CA GLU A 218 -20.10 -23.65 -5.84
C GLU A 218 -19.12 -24.38 -6.75
N VAL A 219 -18.60 -23.68 -7.76
CA VAL A 219 -17.60 -24.23 -8.66
C VAL A 219 -16.39 -24.30 -7.76
N LYS A 220 -16.20 -25.45 -7.10
CA LYS A 220 -14.96 -25.76 -6.40
C LYS A 220 -13.87 -25.48 -7.43
N PRO A 221 -13.02 -24.47 -7.22
CA PRO A 221 -11.97 -24.19 -8.16
C PRO A 221 -11.15 -25.47 -8.25
N SER A 222 -11.06 -26.04 -9.45
CA SER A 222 -10.19 -27.18 -9.66
C SER A 222 -8.79 -26.74 -9.24
N PHE A 223 -8.05 -27.58 -8.53
CA PHE A 223 -6.69 -27.27 -8.11
C PHE A 223 -5.80 -26.83 -9.30
N THR A 224 -6.13 -27.30 -10.50
CA THR A 224 -5.51 -26.88 -11.76
C THR A 224 -5.75 -25.41 -12.11
N ASP A 225 -6.89 -24.82 -11.77
CA ASP A 225 -7.23 -23.42 -12.05
C ASP A 225 -6.53 -22.46 -11.08
N LEU A 226 -6.25 -22.92 -9.85
CA LEU A 226 -5.44 -22.19 -8.87
C LEU A 226 -3.96 -22.16 -9.27
N LEU A 227 -3.46 -23.20 -9.93
CA LEU A 227 -2.08 -23.26 -10.43
C LEU A 227 -1.88 -22.54 -11.77
N ARG A 228 -2.94 -22.33 -12.55
CA ARG A 228 -2.81 -21.75 -13.90
C ARG A 228 -2.61 -20.23 -13.92
N GLY A 229 -2.63 -19.57 -12.76
CA GLY A 229 -2.46 -18.12 -12.66
C GLY A 229 -3.66 -17.36 -13.22
N GLY A 230 -4.24 -16.48 -12.42
CA GLY A 230 -5.38 -15.62 -12.78
C GLY A 230 -5.04 -14.59 -13.85
N GLY A 231 -4.70 -15.05 -15.05
CA GLY A 231 -4.26 -14.25 -16.19
C GLY A 231 -5.22 -14.32 -17.36
N SER A 232 -6.54 -14.36 -17.15
CA SER A 232 -7.49 -14.06 -18.25
C SER A 232 -8.91 -13.81 -17.74
N SER A 233 -9.12 -12.65 -17.14
CA SER A 233 -10.46 -12.05 -17.09
C SER A 233 -10.35 -10.55 -17.35
N ARG A 234 -9.59 -10.18 -18.39
CA ARG A 234 -9.77 -8.88 -19.04
C ARG A 234 -10.98 -8.98 -19.95
N SER A 235 -12.11 -8.62 -19.35
CA SER A 235 -13.17 -7.79 -19.91
C SER A 235 -12.97 -7.40 -21.38
N ARG A 236 -13.81 -7.97 -22.25
CA ARG A 236 -14.33 -7.26 -23.41
C ARG A 236 -15.40 -6.30 -22.87
N ALA A 237 -15.08 -5.02 -22.86
CA ALA A 237 -16.06 -3.94 -22.98
C ALA A 237 -15.97 -3.42 -24.42
#